data_AF-A0A6V7U0V0-F1
#
_entry.id   AF-A0A6V7U0V0-F1
#
_cell.length_a   1.000
_cell.length_b   1.000
_cell.length_c   1.000
_cell.angle_alpha   90.00
_cell.angle_beta   90.00
_cell.angle_gamma   90.00
#
_symmetry.space_group_name_H-M   'P 1'
#
loop_
_entity.id
_entity.type
_entity.pdbx_description
1 polymer ?
#
loop_
_entity_poly.entity_id
_entity_poly.type
_entity_poly.pdbx_seq_one_letter_code
_entity_poly.pdbx_strand_id
1 'polypeptide(L)'
;MKILIIFNFFVLLIIYHYNINFVNACKCAMQPIQINYCRSDWVAHILPLKKEKINETDGFSRDVRYTIEILDIYKDKICHPKRKKDFVYTASSSAACGAYLEIGKEYLIGGNYFDYDTKKKISSCGLVKNWDDISVEIKEDLNNGKLDKNCTY
;
A
#
# COMPACT_ATOMS: atom_id res chain seq x y z
N MET A 1 -14.49 39.87 -40.02
CA MET A 1 -13.26 39.06 -40.23
C MET A 1 -12.21 39.27 -39.12
N LYS A 2 -11.87 40.49 -38.71
CA LYS A 2 -10.83 40.76 -37.68
C LYS A 2 -11.16 40.22 -36.26
N ILE A 3 -12.43 40.26 -35.84
CA ILE A 3 -12.86 39.78 -34.51
C ILE A 3 -12.72 38.25 -34.35
N LEU A 4 -12.98 37.48 -35.41
CA LEU A 4 -12.80 36.02 -35.40
C LEU A 4 -11.32 35.62 -35.24
N ILE A 5 -10.41 36.38 -35.85
CA ILE A 5 -8.97 36.13 -35.77
C ILE A 5 -8.45 36.42 -34.36
N ILE A 6 -8.92 37.49 -33.72
CA ILE A 6 -8.56 37.84 -32.34
C ILE A 6 -9.08 36.77 -31.37
N PHE A 7 -10.32 36.30 -31.55
CA PHE A 7 -10.88 35.25 -30.71
C PHE A 7 -10.12 33.93 -30.82
N ASN A 8 -9.72 33.54 -32.04
CA ASN A 8 -8.92 32.34 -32.27
C ASN A 8 -7.53 32.43 -31.63
N PHE A 9 -6.89 33.61 -31.70
CA PHE A 9 -5.59 33.85 -31.09
C PHE A 9 -5.65 33.76 -29.55
N PHE A 10 -6.70 34.29 -28.93
CA PHE A 10 -6.94 34.15 -27.48
C PHE A 10 -7.13 32.69 -27.07
N VAL A 11 -7.88 31.90 -27.84
CA VAL A 11 -8.06 30.46 -27.57
C VAL A 11 -6.74 29.69 -27.67
N LEU A 12 -5.91 29.97 -28.67
CA LEU A 12 -4.60 29.34 -28.84
C LEU A 12 -3.62 29.71 -27.71
N LEU A 13 -3.66 30.96 -27.22
CA LEU A 13 -2.84 31.39 -26.07
C LEU A 13 -3.25 30.71 -24.77
N ILE A 14 -4.56 30.47 -24.55
CA ILE A 14 -5.05 29.72 -23.38
C ILE A 14 -4.56 28.26 -23.43
N ILE A 15 -4.62 27.61 -24.59
CA ILE A 15 -4.13 26.22 -24.76
C ILE A 15 -2.61 26.15 -24.56
N TYR A 16 -1.85 27.13 -25.04
CA TYR A 16 -0.38 27.19 -24.87
C TYR A 16 0.04 27.40 -23.40
N HIS A 17 -0.75 28.14 -22.61
CA HIS A 17 -0.48 28.34 -21.18
C HIS A 17 -1.01 27.19 -20.30
N TYR A 18 -1.87 26.33 -20.83
CA TYR A 18 -2.29 25.10 -20.17
C TYR A 18 -1.16 24.06 -20.22
N ASN A 19 -0.15 24.26 -19.37
CA ASN A 19 0.74 23.20 -18.95
C ASN A 19 -0.08 22.22 -18.10
N ILE A 20 -0.79 21.30 -18.75
CA ILE A 20 -1.52 20.22 -18.09
C ILE A 20 -0.45 19.31 -17.47
N ASN A 21 -0.11 19.58 -16.22
CA ASN A 21 0.61 18.62 -15.40
C ASN A 21 -0.34 17.43 -15.23
N PHE A 22 -0.06 16.32 -15.93
CA PHE A 22 -0.72 15.05 -15.67
C PHE A 22 -0.37 14.62 -14.25
N VAL A 23 -1.28 14.89 -13.32
CA VAL A 23 -1.20 14.33 -11.97
C VAL A 23 -1.54 12.86 -12.08
N ASN A 24 -0.51 12.01 -12.14
CA ASN A 24 -0.66 10.58 -12.02
C ASN A 24 -1.01 10.26 -10.56
N ALA A 25 -2.30 10.29 -10.24
CA ALA A 25 -2.80 9.74 -9.00
C ALA A 25 -2.71 8.20 -9.03
N CYS A 26 -2.50 7.61 -7.87
CA CYS A 26 -2.58 6.18 -7.67
C CYS A 26 -3.95 5.63 -8.12
N LYS A 27 -3.94 4.65 -9.04
CA LYS A 27 -5.13 3.92 -9.48
C LYS A 27 -4.84 2.43 -9.38
N CYS A 28 -5.71 1.71 -8.67
CA CYS A 28 -5.52 0.30 -8.39
C CYS A 28 -6.77 -0.50 -8.71
N ALA A 29 -6.58 -1.65 -9.35
CA ALA A 29 -7.67 -2.60 -9.55
C ALA A 29 -7.95 -3.32 -8.24
N MET A 30 -9.23 -3.48 -7.89
CA MET A 30 -9.61 -4.31 -6.76
C MET A 30 -9.24 -5.76 -7.06
N GLN A 31 -8.45 -6.37 -6.18
CA GLN A 31 -7.97 -7.75 -6.32
C GLN A 31 -8.54 -8.64 -5.21
N PRO A 32 -8.81 -9.92 -5.47
CA PRO A 32 -9.11 -10.90 -4.43
C PRO A 32 -7.97 -11.03 -3.42
N ILE A 33 -8.31 -11.38 -2.17
CA ILE A 33 -7.33 -11.60 -1.08
C ILE A 33 -6.26 -12.61 -1.52
N GLN A 34 -6.64 -13.69 -2.19
CA GLN A 34 -5.73 -14.70 -2.75
C GLN A 34 -4.63 -14.09 -3.63
N ILE A 35 -4.99 -13.20 -4.57
CA ILE A 35 -4.02 -12.59 -5.50
C ILE A 35 -3.06 -11.68 -4.73
N ASN A 36 -3.58 -10.86 -3.82
CA ASN A 36 -2.76 -9.95 -3.02
C ASN A 36 -1.84 -10.71 -2.04
N TYR A 37 -2.31 -11.84 -1.49
CA TYR A 37 -1.51 -12.75 -0.68
C TYR A 37 -0.34 -13.33 -1.48
N CYS A 38 -0.59 -13.84 -2.69
CA CYS A 38 0.46 -14.42 -3.52
C CYS A 38 1.53 -13.42 -3.94
N ARG A 39 1.12 -12.19 -4.29
CA ARG A 39 2.03 -11.09 -4.69
C ARG A 39 2.83 -10.48 -3.53
N SER A 40 2.44 -10.74 -2.29
CA SER A 40 3.15 -10.25 -1.12
C SER A 40 4.36 -11.15 -0.80
N ASP A 41 5.45 -10.54 -0.35
CA ASP A 41 6.61 -11.27 0.18
C ASP A 41 6.41 -11.67 1.65
N TRP A 42 5.55 -10.93 2.35
CA TRP A 42 5.14 -11.22 3.72
C TRP A 42 3.68 -10.86 3.93
N VAL A 43 3.01 -11.60 4.82
CA VAL A 43 1.60 -11.40 5.21
C VAL A 43 1.46 -11.67 6.71
N ALA A 44 0.86 -10.75 7.43
CA ALA A 44 0.68 -10.83 8.87
C ALA A 44 -0.65 -10.23 9.33
N HIS A 45 -1.17 -10.79 10.42
CA HIS A 45 -2.20 -10.17 11.23
C HIS A 45 -1.53 -9.26 12.27
N ILE A 46 -1.91 -7.98 12.30
CA ILE A 46 -1.20 -6.96 13.08
C ILE A 46 -2.14 -5.99 13.78
N LEU A 47 -1.60 -5.32 14.80
CA LEU A 47 -2.21 -4.20 15.50
C LEU A 47 -1.29 -2.96 15.40
N PRO A 48 -1.69 -1.88 14.71
CA PRO A 48 -0.94 -0.63 14.68
C PRO A 48 -0.97 0.06 16.05
N LEU A 49 0.21 0.39 16.57
CA LEU A 49 0.39 1.02 17.88
C LEU A 49 0.70 2.51 17.79
N LYS A 50 1.48 2.91 16.78
CA LYS A 50 1.93 4.30 16.60
C LYS A 50 2.13 4.61 15.13
N LYS A 51 1.78 5.83 14.70
CA LYS A 51 2.07 6.38 13.37
C LYS A 51 3.04 7.55 13.50
N GLU A 52 4.07 7.58 12.66
CA GLU A 52 5.08 8.62 12.64
C GLU A 52 5.37 9.04 11.18
N LYS A 53 5.54 10.34 10.96
CA LYS A 53 6.12 10.83 9.71
C LYS A 53 7.64 10.75 9.86
N ILE A 54 8.30 10.13 8.90
CA ILE A 54 9.76 10.01 8.87
C ILE A 54 10.32 10.87 7.76
N ASN A 55 11.40 11.57 8.06
CA ASN A 55 12.15 12.31 7.06
C ASN A 55 13.19 11.35 6.47
N GLU A 56 12.74 10.34 5.74
CA GLU A 56 13.67 9.57 4.89
C GLU A 56 13.98 10.44 3.66
N THR A 57 15.27 10.72 3.45
CA THR A 57 15.81 11.41 2.25
C THR A 57 15.65 10.59 0.97
N ASP A 58 15.21 9.33 1.10
CA ASP A 58 15.34 8.28 0.10
C ASP A 58 13.97 7.96 -0.54
N GLY A 59 13.40 8.97 -1.19
CA GLY A 59 12.35 8.78 -2.20
C GLY A 59 10.90 8.90 -1.71
N PHE A 60 10.12 9.57 -2.56
CA PHE A 60 8.73 10.05 -2.45
C PHE A 60 7.62 9.11 -1.93
N SER A 61 7.90 7.89 -1.47
CA SER A 61 6.88 6.84 -1.29
C SER A 61 6.91 6.09 0.06
N ARG A 62 7.72 6.53 1.03
CA ARG A 62 7.89 5.82 2.33
C ARG A 62 8.07 6.76 3.54
N ASP A 63 7.48 7.94 3.47
CA ASP A 63 7.60 8.99 4.50
C ASP A 63 6.68 8.80 5.72
N VAL A 64 5.96 7.66 5.81
CA VAL A 64 5.20 7.26 7.01
C VAL A 64 5.64 5.88 7.49
N ARG A 65 5.86 5.78 8.80
CA ARG A 65 6.17 4.53 9.50
C ARG A 65 5.10 4.24 10.54
N TYR A 66 4.65 2.99 10.61
CA TYR A 66 3.87 2.48 11.73
C TYR A 66 4.72 1.57 12.59
N THR A 67 4.64 1.74 13.91
CA THR A 67 5.02 0.69 14.86
C THR A 67 3.83 -0.25 15.00
N ILE A 68 4.05 -1.53 14.74
CA ILE A 68 3.01 -2.56 14.79
C ILE A 68 3.35 -3.62 15.83
N GLU A 69 2.32 -4.20 16.43
CA GLU A 69 2.39 -5.49 17.11
C GLU A 69 1.98 -6.58 16.13
N ILE A 70 2.80 -7.63 16.02
CA ILE A 70 2.51 -8.79 15.17
C ILE A 70 1.74 -9.79 16.03
N LEU A 71 0.51 -10.08 15.62
CA LEU A 71 -0.36 -11.04 16.27
C LEU A 71 -0.12 -12.44 15.68
N ASP A 72 -0.12 -12.54 14.35
CA ASP A 72 0.19 -13.76 13.61
C ASP A 72 0.94 -13.48 12.32
N ILE A 73 1.74 -14.44 11.86
CA ILE A 73 2.47 -14.40 10.59
C ILE A 73 1.97 -15.56 9.73
N TYR A 74 1.45 -15.24 8.54
CA TYR A 74 0.94 -16.23 7.58
C TYR A 74 1.92 -16.49 6.44
N LYS A 75 2.73 -15.49 6.08
CA LYS A 75 3.76 -15.60 5.05
C LYS A 75 4.97 -14.75 5.41
N ASP A 76 6.15 -15.32 5.23
CA ASP A 76 7.42 -14.61 5.28
C ASP A 76 8.44 -15.35 4.40
N LYS A 77 8.74 -14.80 3.22
CA LYS A 77 9.70 -15.41 2.29
C LYS A 77 11.14 -15.41 2.80
N ILE A 78 11.49 -14.51 3.73
CA ILE A 78 12.86 -14.31 4.22
C ILE A 78 13.08 -15.07 5.54
N CYS A 79 12.00 -15.55 6.18
CA CYS A 79 12.03 -16.29 7.45
C CYS A 79 12.74 -15.49 8.56
N HIS A 80 12.34 -14.23 8.78
CA HIS A 80 12.90 -13.44 9.85
C HIS A 80 12.61 -14.05 11.23
N PRO A 81 13.48 -13.81 12.24
CA PRO A 81 13.19 -14.21 13.60
C PRO A 81 11.86 -13.62 14.07
N LYS A 82 11.02 -14.45 14.72
CA LYS A 82 9.75 -14.00 15.26
C LYS A 82 9.98 -12.86 16.27
N ARG A 83 9.37 -11.71 16.00
CA ARG A 83 9.40 -10.53 16.87
C ARG A 83 7.98 -10.09 17.15
N LYS A 84 7.72 -9.65 18.37
CA LYS A 84 6.39 -9.15 18.78
C LYS A 84 6.07 -7.77 18.20
N LYS A 85 7.09 -6.92 18.01
CA LYS A 85 6.93 -5.57 17.45
C LYS A 85 7.83 -5.41 16.24
N ASP A 86 7.33 -4.66 15.25
CA ASP A 86 8.06 -4.36 14.02
C ASP A 86 7.63 -3.02 13.41
N PHE A 87 8.26 -2.63 12.32
CA PHE A 87 7.96 -1.42 11.56
C PHE A 87 7.48 -1.72 10.15
N VAL A 88 6.43 -1.01 9.73
CA VAL A 88 5.96 -1.01 8.34
C VAL A 88 5.93 0.40 7.79
N TYR A 89 6.29 0.52 6.52
CA TYR A 89 6.50 1.79 5.84
C TYR A 89 5.49 1.96 4.71
N THR A 90 5.02 3.19 4.48
CA THR A 90 4.09 3.51 3.41
C THR A 90 4.19 5.00 3.04
N ALA A 91 3.60 5.38 1.91
CA ALA A 91 3.55 6.77 1.50
C ALA A 91 2.56 7.57 2.38
N SER A 92 2.82 8.85 2.58
CA SER A 92 1.94 9.74 3.34
C SER A 92 0.65 10.09 2.61
N SER A 93 0.66 10.02 1.28
CA SER A 93 -0.45 10.43 0.42
C SER A 93 -1.11 9.24 -0.26
N SER A 94 -2.45 9.22 -0.25
CA SER A 94 -3.25 8.26 -1.02
C SER A 94 -2.99 8.37 -2.53
N ALA A 95 -2.65 9.56 -3.02
CA ALA A 95 -2.27 9.77 -4.42
C ALA A 95 -0.96 9.04 -4.79
N ALA A 96 -0.13 8.69 -3.81
CA ALA A 96 1.08 7.87 -3.96
C ALA A 96 0.87 6.42 -3.46
N CYS A 97 -0.39 5.97 -3.36
CA CYS A 97 -0.78 4.65 -2.85
C CYS A 97 -0.43 4.43 -1.37
N GLY A 98 -0.40 5.49 -0.57
CA GLY A 98 -0.20 5.42 0.87
C GLY A 98 -1.31 4.68 1.60
N ALA A 99 -0.96 3.67 2.38
CA ALA A 99 -1.90 2.94 3.21
C ALA A 99 -2.19 3.70 4.51
N TYR A 100 -3.46 3.78 4.89
CA TYR A 100 -3.88 4.31 6.17
C TYR A 100 -4.31 3.16 7.08
N LEU A 101 -3.66 3.07 8.25
CA LEU A 101 -4.01 2.12 9.30
C LEU A 101 -4.48 2.91 10.52
N GLU A 102 -5.65 2.57 11.04
CA GLU A 102 -6.16 3.18 12.26
C GLU A 102 -5.46 2.55 13.47
N ILE A 103 -4.98 3.37 14.39
CA ILE A 103 -4.32 2.90 15.62
C ILE A 103 -5.36 2.18 16.48
N GLY A 104 -5.00 1.01 17.01
CA GLY A 104 -5.89 0.21 17.84
C GLY A 104 -6.88 -0.69 17.09
N LYS A 105 -6.89 -0.68 15.75
CA LYS A 105 -7.66 -1.62 14.93
C LYS A 105 -6.78 -2.71 14.35
N GLU A 106 -7.27 -3.93 14.33
CA GLU A 106 -6.56 -5.07 13.78
C GLU A 106 -6.68 -5.14 12.25
N TYR A 107 -5.59 -5.57 11.59
CA TYR A 107 -5.55 -5.68 10.14
C TYR A 107 -4.82 -6.94 9.68
N LEU A 108 -5.32 -7.57 8.62
CA LEU A 108 -4.50 -8.40 7.76
C LEU A 108 -3.79 -7.50 6.76
N ILE A 109 -2.46 -7.46 6.84
CA ILE A 109 -1.64 -6.72 5.90
C ILE A 109 -0.63 -7.61 5.21
N GLY A 110 -0.32 -7.26 3.97
CA GLY A 110 0.73 -7.90 3.18
C GLY A 110 1.44 -6.87 2.32
N GLY A 111 2.72 -7.13 2.08
CA GLY A 111 3.57 -6.19 1.38
C GLY A 111 4.84 -6.82 0.86
N ASN A 112 5.77 -5.96 0.48
CA ASN A 112 7.07 -6.38 -0.05
C ASN A 112 8.17 -5.97 0.91
N TYR A 113 9.29 -6.67 0.82
CA TYR A 113 10.51 -6.25 1.48
C TYR A 113 11.25 -5.18 0.65
N PHE A 114 12.11 -4.42 1.33
CA PHE A 114 13.03 -3.47 0.71
C PHE A 114 14.24 -3.26 1.62
N ASP A 115 15.24 -2.52 1.13
CA ASP A 115 16.48 -2.23 1.88
C ASP A 115 17.19 -3.53 2.29
N TYR A 116 17.60 -4.30 1.28
CA TYR A 116 18.24 -5.62 1.44
C TYR A 116 17.43 -6.59 2.31
N ASP A 117 16.12 -6.63 2.03
CA ASP A 117 15.16 -7.47 2.73
C ASP A 117 14.98 -7.20 4.23
N THR A 118 15.37 -6.03 4.73
CA THR A 118 15.29 -5.71 6.16
C THR A 118 14.06 -4.90 6.56
N LYS A 119 13.46 -4.16 5.62
CA LYS A 119 12.31 -3.28 5.89
C LYS A 119 11.07 -3.72 5.12
N LYS A 120 9.89 -3.49 5.72
CA LYS A 120 8.59 -3.90 5.18
C LYS A 120 7.81 -2.71 4.65
N LYS A 121 7.46 -2.70 3.36
CA LYS A 121 6.59 -1.67 2.77
C LYS A 121 5.20 -2.21 2.47
N ILE A 122 4.19 -1.38 2.70
CA ILE A 122 2.79 -1.63 2.33
C ILE A 122 2.26 -0.49 1.46
N SER A 123 1.22 -0.80 0.68
CA SER A 123 0.52 0.14 -0.19
C SER A 123 -0.98 -0.05 -0.03
N SER A 124 -1.76 1.02 -0.22
CA SER A 124 -3.23 0.96 -0.24
C SER A 124 -3.78 0.03 -1.33
N CYS A 125 -2.95 -0.35 -2.30
CA CYS A 125 -3.29 -1.26 -3.38
C CYS A 125 -2.92 -2.71 -3.11
N GLY A 126 -2.17 -2.96 -2.05
CA GLY A 126 -1.78 -4.30 -1.61
C GLY A 126 -2.86 -4.94 -0.76
N LEU A 127 -2.43 -5.94 0.02
CA LEU A 127 -3.28 -6.53 1.04
C LEU A 127 -3.33 -5.61 2.26
N VAL A 128 -4.43 -4.86 2.41
CA VAL A 128 -4.73 -4.09 3.62
C VAL A 128 -6.23 -4.25 3.89
N LYS A 129 -6.59 -5.09 4.86
CA LYS A 129 -7.97 -5.38 5.23
C LYS A 129 -8.15 -5.32 6.73
N ASN A 130 -9.22 -4.67 7.20
CA ASN A 130 -9.58 -4.72 8.60
C ASN A 130 -9.88 -6.18 8.97
N TRP A 131 -9.39 -6.63 10.12
CA TRP A 131 -9.53 -8.02 10.56
C TRP A 131 -10.99 -8.44 10.73
N ASP A 132 -11.87 -7.53 11.14
CA ASP A 132 -13.30 -7.78 11.35
C ASP A 132 -14.06 -7.97 10.03
N ASP A 133 -13.55 -7.40 8.92
CA ASP A 133 -14.14 -7.51 7.59
C ASP A 133 -13.78 -8.82 6.86
N ILE A 134 -12.91 -9.64 7.46
CA ILE A 134 -12.43 -10.90 6.86
C ILE A 134 -13.35 -12.04 7.28
N SER A 135 -13.87 -12.78 6.31
CA SER A 135 -14.75 -13.93 6.58
C SER A 135 -14.03 -15.04 7.35
N VAL A 136 -14.79 -15.82 8.11
CA VAL A 136 -14.29 -16.97 8.88
C VAL A 136 -13.54 -17.95 7.97
N GLU A 137 -14.07 -18.23 6.78
CA GLU A 137 -13.44 -19.12 5.80
C GLU A 137 -12.05 -18.63 5.38
N ILE A 138 -11.86 -17.31 5.15
CA ILE A 138 -10.54 -16.77 4.80
C ILE A 138 -9.59 -16.83 5.99
N LYS A 139 -10.08 -16.63 7.23
CA LYS A 139 -9.26 -16.80 8.45
C LYS A 139 -8.81 -18.25 8.62
N GLU A 140 -9.68 -19.22 8.35
CA GLU A 140 -9.33 -20.63 8.35
C GLU A 140 -8.31 -20.96 7.24
N ASP A 141 -8.51 -20.44 6.04
CA ASP A 141 -7.62 -20.61 4.89
C ASP A 141 -6.23 -19.97 5.08
N LEU A 142 -6.13 -18.91 5.90
CA LEU A 142 -4.86 -18.34 6.36
C LEU A 142 -4.18 -19.29 7.35
N ASN A 143 -4.91 -19.73 8.39
CA ASN A 143 -4.38 -20.57 9.47
C ASN A 143 -3.91 -21.95 8.98
N ASN A 144 -4.58 -22.53 7.99
CA ASN A 144 -4.22 -23.85 7.42
C ASN A 144 -3.22 -23.76 6.25
N GLY A 145 -2.77 -22.55 5.90
CA GLY A 145 -1.83 -22.27 4.81
C GLY A 145 -2.39 -22.53 3.41
N LYS A 146 -3.71 -22.65 3.23
CA LYS A 146 -4.33 -22.92 1.92
C LYS A 146 -4.17 -21.74 0.96
N LEU A 147 -4.19 -20.50 1.45
CA LEU A 147 -3.90 -19.35 0.59
C LEU A 147 -2.51 -19.45 -0.05
N ASP A 148 -1.51 -19.94 0.69
CA ASP A 148 -0.16 -20.12 0.15
C ASP A 148 -0.07 -21.25 -0.88
N LYS A 149 -0.71 -22.39 -0.59
CA LYS A 149 -0.77 -23.55 -1.50
C LYS A 149 -1.44 -23.23 -2.84
N ASN A 150 -2.34 -22.26 -2.85
CA ASN A 150 -3.05 -21.82 -4.06
C ASN A 150 -2.25 -20.79 -4.89
N CYS A 151 -1.05 -20.40 -4.45
CA CYS A 151 -0.18 -19.53 -5.22
C CYS A 151 0.60 -20.32 -6.27
N THR A 152 0.52 -19.85 -7.52
CA THR A 152 1.40 -20.31 -8.60
C THR A 152 2.66 -19.43 -8.60
N TYR A 153 3.81 -20.02 -8.28
CA TYR A 153 5.10 -19.35 -8.24
C TYR A 153 5.87 -19.51 -9.54
#